data_AF-A0A535PB71-F1
#
_entry.id   AF-A0A535PB71-F1
#
_cell.length_a   1.000
_cell.length_b   1.000
_cell.length_c   1.000
_cell.angle_alpha   90.00
_cell.angle_beta   90.00
_cell.angle_gamma   90.00
#
_symmetry.space_group_name_H-M   'P 1'
#
loop_
_entity.id
_entity.type
_entity.pdbx_description
1 polymer ?
#
loop_
_entity_poly.entity_id
_entity_poly.type
_entity_poly.pdbx_seq_one_letter_code
_entity_poly.pdbx_strand_id
1 'polypeptide(L)'
;DLRSIRPIDWQPIVDSVRKTSRCVVVEEGWSTYGVTAEVVAGVQERCFDYLDAPVRRLGGAQVPMPYNQGLERASIPTAEDIKRLVRATLGKKVD
;
A
#
# COMPACT_ATOMS: atom_id res chain seq x y z
N ASP A 1 1.36 -0.85 10.99
CA ASP A 1 2.78 -0.47 10.97
C ASP A 1 3.59 -1.75 10.99
N LEU A 2 4.47 -1.96 10.01
CA LEU A 2 5.22 -3.20 9.85
C LEU A 2 6.40 -3.30 10.80
N ARG A 3 7.06 -2.19 11.15
CA ARG A 3 8.31 -2.08 11.92
C ARG A 3 9.53 -2.84 11.37
N SER A 4 9.38 -4.08 10.92
CA SER A 4 10.43 -4.92 10.33
C SER A 4 10.02 -5.38 8.93
N ILE A 5 10.89 -5.11 7.95
CA ILE A 5 10.71 -5.58 6.56
C ILE A 5 11.30 -7.00 6.41
N ARG A 6 12.29 -7.37 7.21
CA ARG A 6 12.90 -8.71 7.18
C ARG A 6 13.35 -9.15 8.58
N PRO A 7 12.75 -10.22 9.14
CA PRO A 7 11.54 -10.90 8.65
C PRO A 7 10.28 -10.01 8.83
N ILE A 8 9.27 -10.20 7.98
CA ILE A 8 7.95 -9.58 8.15
C ILE A 8 7.18 -10.35 9.23
N ASP A 9 6.59 -9.62 10.18
CA ASP A 9 5.61 -10.18 11.11
C ASP A 9 4.23 -10.27 10.44
N TRP A 10 3.91 -11.45 9.92
CA TRP A 10 2.71 -11.66 9.11
C TRP A 10 1.42 -11.79 9.93
N GLN A 11 1.49 -12.25 11.17
CA GLN A 11 0.30 -12.61 11.94
C GLN A 11 -0.64 -11.41 12.13
N PRO A 12 -0.17 -10.21 12.54
CA PRO A 12 -1.03 -9.04 12.66
C PRO A 12 -1.66 -8.59 11.33
N ILE A 13 -0.95 -8.78 10.22
CA ILE A 13 -1.44 -8.43 8.88
C ILE A 13 -2.59 -9.37 8.51
N VAL A 14 -2.38 -10.67 8.65
CA VAL A 14 -3.38 -11.70 8.33
C VAL A 14 -4.64 -11.49 9.17
N ASP A 15 -4.50 -11.29 10.48
CA ASP A 15 -5.65 -11.08 11.36
C ASP A 15 -6.40 -9.78 11.03
N SER A 16 -5.68 -8.73 10.62
CA SER A 16 -6.29 -7.49 10.17
C SER A 16 -7.08 -7.68 8.87
N VAL A 17 -6.48 -8.32 7.87
CA VAL A 17 -7.12 -8.57 6.56
C VAL A 17 -8.33 -9.48 6.70
N ARG A 18 -8.25 -10.54 7.51
CA ARG A 18 -9.40 -11.42 7.80
C ARG A 18 -10.58 -10.66 8.41
N LYS A 19 -10.30 -9.61 9.18
CA LYS A 19 -11.33 -8.77 9.81
C LYS A 19 -11.92 -7.73 8.86
N THR A 20 -11.13 -7.18 7.93
CA THR A 20 -11.53 -6.06 7.07
C THR A 20 -11.87 -6.43 5.63
N SER A 21 -11.50 -7.65 5.22
CA SER A 21 -11.61 -8.20 3.86
C SER A 21 -10.91 -7.38 2.76
N ARG A 22 -10.14 -6.36 3.14
CA ARG A 22 -9.51 -5.41 2.21
C ARG A 22 -8.19 -4.94 2.80
N CYS A 23 -7.22 -4.70 1.92
CA CYS A 23 -5.89 -4.26 2.28
C CYS A 23 -5.37 -3.21 1.30
N VAL A 24 -4.66 -2.21 1.84
CA VAL A 24 -3.89 -1.22 1.08
C VAL A 24 -2.50 -1.18 1.71
N VAL A 25 -1.46 -1.20 0.88
CA VAL A 25 -0.06 -1.13 1.31
C VAL A 25 0.55 0.17 0.81
N VAL A 26 1.25 0.89 1.67
CA VAL A 26 1.81 2.22 1.38
C VAL A 26 3.30 2.21 1.73
N GLU A 27 4.14 2.73 0.84
CA GLU A 27 5.55 3.04 1.09
C GLU A 27 5.92 4.39 0.46
N GLU A 28 7.05 4.99 0.86
CA GLU A 28 7.54 6.22 0.23
C GLU A 28 8.43 5.96 -1.00
N GLY A 29 9.04 4.77 -1.07
CA GLY A 29 9.85 4.35 -2.21
C GLY A 29 9.04 4.04 -3.47
N TRP A 30 9.74 3.68 -4.55
CA TRP A 30 9.08 3.26 -5.78
C TRP A 30 8.30 1.96 -5.59
N SER A 31 7.07 1.91 -6.13
CA SER A 31 6.25 0.70 -6.09
C SER A 31 6.81 -0.46 -6.92
N THR A 32 7.57 -0.16 -7.97
CA THR A 32 8.17 -1.19 -8.83
C THR A 32 9.31 -1.86 -8.07
N TYR A 33 9.20 -3.18 -7.87
CA TYR A 33 10.15 -3.99 -7.09
C TYR A 33 10.36 -3.51 -5.63
N GLY A 34 9.44 -2.70 -5.10
CA GLY A 34 9.47 -2.18 -3.73
C GLY A 34 8.93 -3.16 -2.68
N VAL A 35 8.95 -2.74 -1.41
CA VAL A 35 8.47 -3.56 -0.29
C VAL A 35 6.99 -3.86 -0.43
N THR A 36 6.23 -2.93 -1.00
CA THR A 36 4.79 -3.12 -1.26
C THR A 36 4.53 -4.31 -2.17
N ALA A 37 5.43 -4.65 -3.10
CA ALA A 37 5.26 -5.80 -3.99
C ALA A 37 5.31 -7.13 -3.21
N GLU A 38 6.29 -7.28 -2.33
CA GLU A 38 6.46 -8.45 -1.47
C GLU A 38 5.28 -8.60 -0.49
N VAL A 39 4.87 -7.50 0.14
CA VAL A 39 3.72 -7.52 1.07
C VAL A 39 2.45 -7.95 0.36
N VAL A 40 2.19 -7.44 -0.86
CA VAL A 40 1.01 -7.85 -1.62
C VAL A 40 1.06 -9.31 -2.03
N ALA A 41 2.20 -9.80 -2.50
CA ALA A 41 2.36 -11.22 -2.84
C ALA A 41 2.08 -12.11 -1.61
N GLY A 42 2.68 -11.78 -0.45
CA GLY A 42 2.48 -12.58 0.75
C GLY A 42 1.07 -12.49 1.34
N VAL A 43 0.39 -11.33 1.26
CA VAL A 43 -1.03 -11.20 1.61
C VAL A 43 -1.90 -12.01 0.66
N GLN A 44 -1.61 -11.98 -0.64
CA GLN A 44 -2.35 -12.77 -1.63
C GLN A 44 -2.24 -14.27 -1.33
N GLU A 45 -1.05 -14.78 -1.03
CA GLU A 45 -0.84 -16.19 -0.67
C GLU A 45 -1.58 -16.60 0.61
N ARG A 46 -1.63 -15.73 1.62
CA ARG A 46 -2.14 -16.05 2.97
C ARG A 46 -3.61 -15.72 3.17
N CYS A 47 -4.17 -14.82 2.37
CA CYS A 47 -5.46 -14.21 2.63
C CYS A 47 -6.40 -14.18 1.41
N PHE A 48 -6.07 -14.87 0.32
CA PHE A 48 -6.87 -14.81 -0.92
C PHE A 48 -8.37 -14.98 -0.68
N ASP A 49 -8.77 -16.01 0.06
CA ASP A 49 -10.18 -16.34 0.29
C ASP A 49 -10.92 -15.32 1.17
N TYR A 50 -10.20 -14.43 1.85
CA TYR A 50 -10.77 -13.38 2.70
C TYR A 50 -10.85 -12.03 1.98
N LEU A 51 -10.31 -11.87 0.77
CA LEU A 51 -10.23 -10.59 0.08
C LEU A 51 -11.47 -10.34 -0.80
N ASP A 52 -12.21 -9.29 -0.47
CA ASP A 52 -13.36 -8.80 -1.27
C ASP A 52 -12.93 -7.83 -2.39
N ALA A 53 -11.66 -7.42 -2.39
CA ALA A 53 -11.09 -6.51 -3.37
C ALA A 53 -9.59 -6.79 -3.54
N PRO A 54 -9.01 -6.52 -4.71
CA PRO A 54 -7.57 -6.65 -4.92
C PRO A 54 -6.81 -5.73 -3.96
N VAL A 55 -5.72 -6.25 -3.38
CA VAL A 55 -4.83 -5.44 -2.55
C VAL A 55 -4.22 -4.32 -3.39
N ARG A 56 -4.40 -3.08 -2.93
CA ARG A 56 -3.88 -1.89 -3.64
C ARG A 56 -2.56 -1.45 -3.04
N ARG A 57 -1.71 -0.84 -3.88
CA ARG A 57 -0.39 -0.35 -3.49
C ARG A 57 -0.28 1.13 -3.81
N LEU A 58 0.39 1.86 -2.92
CA LEU A 58 0.80 3.25 -3.11
C LEU A 58 2.29 3.35 -2.81
N GLY A 59 3.04 3.91 -3.76
CA GLY A 59 4.44 4.26 -3.58
C GLY A 59 4.69 5.68 -4.10
N GLY A 60 5.91 6.15 -3.91
CA GLY A 60 6.36 7.42 -4.51
C GLY A 60 6.33 7.38 -6.03
N ALA A 61 6.33 8.58 -6.63
CA ALA A 61 6.42 8.75 -8.06
C ALA A 61 7.68 8.06 -8.61
N GLN A 62 7.58 7.39 -9.76
CA GLN A 62 8.69 6.65 -10.37
C GLN A 62 9.65 7.57 -11.11
N VAL A 63 10.25 8.49 -10.35
CA VAL A 63 11.26 9.44 -10.80
C VAL A 63 12.36 9.51 -9.74
N PRO A 64 13.61 9.82 -10.12
CA PRO A 64 14.63 10.22 -9.16
C PRO A 64 14.14 11.42 -8.34
N MET A 65 14.45 11.45 -7.05
CA MET A 65 13.95 12.48 -6.14
C MET A 65 14.38 13.88 -6.62
N PRO A 66 13.42 14.77 -6.95
CA PRO A 66 13.73 16.11 -7.43
C PRO A 66 14.06 17.05 -6.25
N TYR A 67 14.98 17.99 -6.48
CA TYR A 67 15.38 18.97 -5.46
C TYR A 67 14.33 20.07 -5.21
N ASN A 68 13.56 20.45 -6.24
CA ASN A 68 12.56 21.50 -6.09
C ASN A 68 11.49 21.06 -5.07
N GLN A 69 11.25 21.88 -4.05
CA GLN A 69 10.32 21.55 -2.96
C GLN A 69 8.91 21.17 -3.44
N GLY A 70 8.39 21.83 -4.48
CA GLY A 70 7.08 21.49 -5.03
C GLY A 70 7.07 20.11 -5.70
N LEU A 71 8.12 19.79 -6.44
CA LEU A 71 8.27 18.49 -7.11
C LEU A 71 8.59 17.37 -6.11
N GLU A 72 9.38 17.64 -5.07
CA GLU A 72 9.69 16.69 -4.00
C GLU A 72 8.40 16.25 -3.31
N ARG A 73 7.58 17.23 -2.89
CA ARG A 73 6.26 16.97 -2.28
C ARG A 73 5.32 16.20 -3.20
N ALA A 74 5.36 16.47 -4.50
CA ALA A 74 4.56 15.75 -5.49
C ALA A 74 5.08 14.32 -5.76
N SER A 75 6.32 14.01 -5.35
CA SER A 75 6.93 12.69 -5.56
C SER A 75 6.70 11.72 -4.39
N ILE A 76 6.31 12.22 -3.21
CA ILE A 76 6.06 11.45 -2.00
C ILE A 76 4.56 11.27 -1.79
N PRO A 77 4.05 10.08 -1.42
CA PRO A 77 2.63 9.87 -1.18
C PRO A 77 2.07 10.76 -0.07
N THR A 78 0.89 11.33 -0.30
CA THR A 78 0.22 12.18 0.69
C THR A 78 -0.95 11.47 1.36
N ALA A 79 -1.44 12.05 2.47
CA ALA A 79 -2.65 11.55 3.14
C ALA A 79 -3.88 11.55 2.21
N GLU A 80 -3.97 12.49 1.26
CA GLU A 80 -5.06 12.54 0.29
C GLU A 80 -4.95 11.40 -0.74
N ASP A 81 -3.75 11.04 -1.15
CA ASP A 81 -3.52 9.89 -2.04
C ASP A 81 -3.93 8.58 -1.36
N ILE A 82 -3.61 8.43 -0.06
CA ILE A 82 -4.03 7.28 0.75
C ILE A 82 -5.55 7.23 0.85
N LYS A 83 -6.22 8.35 1.18
CA LYS A 83 -7.69 8.42 1.25
C LYS A 83 -8.34 8.04 -0.07
N ARG A 84 -7.82 8.58 -1.18
CA ARG A 84 -8.27 8.27 -2.54
C ARG A 84 -8.19 6.78 -2.83
N LEU A 85 -7.04 6.17 -2.54
CA LEU A 85 -6.82 4.75 -2.77
C LEU A 85 -7.73 3.87 -1.90
N VAL A 86 -7.93 4.23 -0.64
CA VAL A 86 -8.85 3.54 0.27
C VAL A 86 -10.30 3.62 -0.22
N ARG A 87 -10.77 4.80 -0.66
CA ARG A 87 -12.11 4.96 -1.23
C ARG A 87 -12.32 4.11 -2.47
N ALA A 88 -11.34 4.09 -3.37
CA ALA A 88 -11.37 3.25 -4.57
C ALA A 88 -11.43 1.75 -4.21
N THR A 89 -10.67 1.32 -3.19
CA THR A 89 -10.67 -0.08 -2.72
C THR A 89 -12.02 -0.47 -2.09
N LEU A 90 -12.75 0.50 -1.53
CA LEU A 90 -14.09 0.32 -0.99
C LEU A 90 -15.21 0.43 -2.06
N GLY A 91 -14.87 0.63 -3.34
CA GLY A 91 -15.85 0.84 -4.41
C GLY A 91 -16.64 2.15 -4.29
N LYS A 92 -16.14 3.13 -3.53
CA LYS A 92 -16.77 4.44 -3.37
C LYS A 92 -16.28 5.38 -4.47
N LYS A 93 -17.13 6.35 -4.87
CA LYS A 93 -16.73 7.41 -5.79
C LYS A 93 -15.49 8.14 -5.24
N VAL A 94 -14.52 8.31 -6.12
CA VAL A 94 -13.35 9.14 -5.91
C VAL A 94 -13.70 10.48 -6.52
N ASP A 95 -14.00 11.47 -5.68
CA ASP A 95 -14.16 12.86 -6.10
C ASP A 95 -12.78 13.50 -6.32
#